data_AF-A0A7C2XTX8-F1
#
_entry.id   AF-A0A7C2XTX8-F1
#
_cell.length_a   1.000
_cell.length_b   1.000
_cell.length_c   1.000
_cell.angle_alpha   90.00
_cell.angle_beta   90.00
_cell.angle_gamma   90.00
#
_symmetry.space_group_name_H-M   'P 1'
#
loop_
_entity.id
_entity.type
_entity.pdbx_description
1 polymer ?
#
loop_
_entity_poly.entity_id
_entity_poly.type
_entity_poly.pdbx_seq_one_letter_code
_entity_poly.pdbx_strand_id
1 'polypeptide(L)'
;MDYEALGLKAGIEIHQQLNTREKLFCGCPTTLRKFEERTGEFYRYLRATESEMGEIDRAAKEEMKHLRRFTYYAYDTTCLVENDEEPPSPL
;
A
#
# COMPACT_ATOMS: atom_id res chain seq x y z
N MET A 1 9.79 38.73 10.57
CA MET A 1 8.75 38.05 11.36
C MET A 1 9.47 37.25 12.42
N ASP A 2 9.02 37.32 13.66
CA ASP A 2 9.60 36.52 14.75
C ASP A 2 8.83 35.20 14.86
N TYR A 3 9.38 34.14 14.28
CA TYR A 3 8.72 32.83 14.24
C TYR A 3 8.73 32.10 15.59
N GLU A 4 9.66 32.46 16.48
CA GLU A 4 9.74 31.92 17.83
C GLU A 4 8.63 32.51 18.70
N ALA A 5 8.43 33.83 18.63
CA ALA A 5 7.31 34.50 19.30
C ALA A 5 5.93 34.04 18.77
N LEU A 6 5.86 33.61 17.51
CA LEU A 6 4.65 33.03 16.90
C LEU A 6 4.42 31.55 17.26
N GLY A 7 5.38 30.90 17.94
CA GLY A 7 5.27 29.50 18.33
C GLY A 7 5.24 28.53 17.14
N LEU A 8 5.94 28.86 16.05
CA LEU A 8 5.96 28.04 14.84
C LEU A 8 6.49 26.64 15.14
N LYS A 9 5.72 25.62 14.73
CA LYS A 9 6.13 24.21 14.74
C LYS A 9 5.99 23.65 13.33
N ALA A 10 7.05 23.04 12.80
CA ALA A 10 7.07 22.47 11.46
C ALA A 10 7.72 21.07 11.48
N GLY A 11 7.27 20.21 10.58
CA GLY A 11 7.84 18.89 10.33
C GLY A 11 7.98 18.65 8.83
N ILE A 12 8.91 17.76 8.45
CA ILE A 12 9.14 17.35 7.07
C ILE A 12 9.02 15.83 6.98
N GLU A 13 8.40 15.34 5.91
CA GLU A 13 8.31 13.92 5.58
C GLU A 13 8.81 13.72 4.15
N ILE A 14 9.74 12.77 3.96
CA ILE A 14 10.40 12.53 2.67
C ILE A 14 10.28 11.03 2.35
N HIS A 15 9.73 10.72 1.18
CA HIS A 15 9.66 9.36 0.64
C HIS A 15 10.55 9.27 -0.61
N GLN A 16 11.37 8.21 -0.69
CA GLN A 16 12.28 7.97 -1.82
C GLN A 16 12.20 6.51 -2.23
N GLN A 17 11.94 6.25 -3.52
CA GLN A 17 12.04 4.90 -4.08
C GLN A 17 13.51 4.50 -4.25
N LEU A 18 13.84 3.26 -3.91
CA LEU A 18 15.16 2.69 -4.14
C LEU A 18 15.23 2.08 -5.55
N ASN A 19 16.34 2.30 -6.24
CA ASN A 19 16.61 1.68 -7.53
C ASN A 19 17.22 0.27 -7.34
N THR A 20 16.49 -0.62 -6.68
CA THR A 20 16.87 -2.02 -6.51
C THR A 20 16.44 -2.85 -7.71
N ARG A 21 17.11 -3.98 -7.94
CA ARG A 21 16.74 -4.92 -9.02
C ARG A 21 15.36 -5.54 -8.78
N GLU A 22 15.04 -5.83 -7.53
CA GLU A 22 13.84 -6.54 -7.09
C GLU A 22 13.10 -5.72 -6.03
N LYS A 23 11.80 -5.98 -5.87
CA LYS A 23 10.94 -5.40 -4.84
C LYS A 23 11.39 -5.86 -3.46
N LEU A 24 10.97 -5.11 -2.44
CA LEU A 24 11.46 -5.29 -1.08
C LEU A 24 11.19 -6.69 -0.50
N PHE A 25 10.06 -7.33 -0.83
CA PHE A 25 9.64 -8.60 -0.23
C PHE A 25 9.35 -9.70 -1.25
N CYS A 26 9.83 -9.57 -2.48
CA CYS A 26 9.71 -10.60 -3.51
C CYS A 26 10.73 -10.39 -4.65
N GLY A 27 10.99 -11.43 -5.43
CA GLY A 27 11.90 -11.37 -6.59
C GLY A 27 11.38 -10.64 -7.82
N CYS A 28 10.25 -9.92 -7.73
CA CYS A 28 9.70 -9.18 -8.86
C CYS A 28 10.50 -7.92 -9.14
N PRO A 29 10.69 -7.52 -10.41
CA PRO A 29 11.43 -6.31 -10.74
C PRO A 29 10.68 -5.03 -10.31
N THR A 30 11.40 -3.94 -10.08
CA THR A 30 10.86 -2.61 -9.71
C THR A 30 10.33 -1.80 -10.91
N THR A 31 10.03 -2.47 -12.01
CA THR A 31 9.55 -1.84 -13.25
C THR A 31 8.07 -1.47 -13.18
N LEU A 32 7.73 -0.23 -13.53
CA LEU A 32 6.35 0.19 -13.71
C LEU A 32 5.79 -0.31 -15.05
N ARG A 33 4.56 -0.82 -15.04
CA ARG A 33 3.85 -1.33 -16.22
C ARG A 33 2.69 -0.43 -16.60
N LYS A 34 2.38 -0.38 -17.89
CA LYS A 34 1.22 0.36 -18.40
C LYS A 34 -0.05 -0.46 -18.22
N PHE A 35 -1.19 0.21 -18.05
CA PHE A 35 -2.48 -0.43 -17.83
C PHE A 35 -2.87 -1.43 -18.93
N GLU A 36 -2.51 -1.15 -20.19
CA GLU A 36 -2.83 -2.00 -21.34
C GLU A 36 -2.04 -3.30 -21.37
N GLU A 37 -0.93 -3.39 -20.61
CA GLU A 37 -0.04 -4.55 -20.59
C GLU A 37 -0.44 -5.62 -19.55
N ARG A 38 -1.55 -5.39 -18.84
CA ARG A 38 -2.00 -6.33 -17.79
C ARG A 38 -2.30 -7.69 -18.39
N THR A 39 -1.79 -8.73 -17.73
CA THR A 39 -2.00 -10.13 -18.12
C THR A 39 -3.12 -10.78 -17.33
N GLY A 40 -3.60 -10.13 -16.28
CA GLY A 40 -4.74 -10.57 -15.49
C GLY A 40 -5.28 -9.48 -14.58
N GLU A 41 -6.39 -9.78 -13.93
CA GLU A 41 -6.97 -8.93 -12.89
C GLU A 41 -7.73 -9.77 -11.87
N PHE A 42 -7.81 -9.27 -10.64
CA PHE A 42 -8.61 -9.84 -9.58
C PHE A 42 -9.19 -8.72 -8.72
N TYR A 43 -10.19 -9.04 -7.89
CA TYR A 43 -10.79 -8.05 -7.00
C TYR A 43 -10.83 -8.53 -5.56
N ARG A 44 -10.83 -7.58 -4.63
CA ARG A 44 -11.01 -7.80 -3.18
C ARG A 44 -11.90 -6.73 -2.58
N TYR A 45 -12.44 -7.06 -1.41
CA TYR A 45 -13.07 -6.11 -0.49
C TYR A 45 -12.22 -6.09 0.78
N LEU A 46 -11.76 -4.92 1.18
CA LEU A 46 -11.03 -4.78 2.44
C LEU A 46 -12.01 -4.72 3.61
N ARG A 47 -11.57 -5.21 4.76
CA ARG A 47 -12.32 -5.17 6.02
C ARG A 47 -11.42 -4.61 7.09
N ALA A 48 -11.92 -3.65 7.86
CA ALA A 48 -11.26 -3.22 9.07
C ALA A 48 -11.27 -4.36 10.09
N THR A 49 -10.20 -4.40 10.87
CA THR A 49 -9.99 -5.38 11.93
C THR A 49 -10.11 -4.67 13.28
N GLU A 50 -10.54 -5.42 14.29
CA GLU A 50 -10.51 -4.97 15.67
C GLU A 50 -9.07 -4.94 16.19
N SER A 51 -8.72 -3.89 16.90
CA SER A 51 -7.50 -3.86 17.70
C SER A 51 -7.55 -4.88 18.83
N GLU A 52 -6.43 -5.10 19.51
CA GLU A 52 -6.34 -5.97 20.69
C GLU A 52 -7.37 -5.62 21.78
N MET A 53 -7.79 -4.35 21.85
CA MET A 53 -8.79 -3.85 22.79
C MET A 53 -10.24 -3.93 22.26
N GLY A 54 -10.45 -4.55 21.09
CA GLY A 54 -11.76 -4.66 20.44
C GLY A 54 -12.20 -3.39 19.71
N GLU A 55 -11.34 -2.37 19.63
CA GLU A 55 -11.68 -1.09 19.00
C GLU A 55 -11.33 -1.11 17.51
N ILE A 56 -12.23 -0.60 16.67
CA ILE A 56 -12.00 -0.44 15.23
C ILE A 56 -11.63 1.03 14.97
N ASP A 57 -10.57 1.26 14.20
CA ASP A 57 -10.20 2.59 13.74
C ASP A 57 -11.39 3.29 13.05
N ARG A 58 -11.61 4.55 13.41
CA ARG A 58 -12.77 5.31 12.95
C ARG A 58 -12.76 5.52 11.44
N ALA A 59 -11.59 5.76 10.84
CA ALA A 59 -11.48 5.97 9.39
C ALA A 59 -11.66 4.66 8.63
N ALA A 60 -11.05 3.57 9.10
CA ALA A 60 -11.23 2.24 8.50
C ALA A 60 -12.68 1.77 8.59
N LYS A 61 -13.37 2.02 9.71
CA LYS A 61 -14.80 1.74 9.88
C LYS A 61 -15.68 2.51 8.90
N GLU A 62 -15.33 3.75 8.58
CA GLU A 62 -16.08 4.55 7.60
C GLU A 62 -15.84 4.04 6.18
N GLU A 63 -14.58 3.73 5.82
CA GLU A 63 -14.23 3.17 4.51
C GLU A 63 -15.02 1.89 4.22
N MET A 64 -15.08 0.97 5.19
CA MET A 64 -15.81 -0.30 5.03
C MET A 64 -17.28 -0.13 4.67
N LYS A 65 -17.94 0.95 5.11
CA LYS A 65 -19.36 1.18 4.80
C LYS A 65 -19.60 1.41 3.31
N HIS A 66 -18.59 1.87 2.60
CA HIS A 66 -18.67 2.06 1.15
C HIS A 66 -18.60 0.76 0.37
N LEU A 67 -18.28 -0.38 1.02
CA LEU A 67 -18.16 -1.71 0.41
C LEU A 67 -17.37 -1.64 -0.91
N ARG A 68 -16.25 -0.91 -0.89
CA ARG A 68 -15.53 -0.58 -2.12
C ARG A 68 -14.86 -1.83 -2.69
N ARG A 69 -15.14 -2.11 -3.96
CA ARG A 69 -14.44 -3.15 -4.71
C ARG A 69 -13.10 -2.61 -5.21
N PHE A 70 -12.00 -3.16 -4.71
CA PHE A 70 -10.65 -2.89 -5.21
C PHE A 70 -10.33 -3.87 -6.33
N THR A 71 -9.97 -3.37 -7.50
CA THR A 71 -9.52 -4.19 -8.64
C THR A 71 -8.01 -4.04 -8.76
N TYR A 72 -7.31 -5.16 -8.72
CA TYR A 72 -5.86 -5.26 -8.84
C TYR A 72 -5.52 -5.84 -10.20
N TYR A 73 -4.53 -5.25 -10.86
CA TYR A 73 -4.05 -5.68 -12.17
C TYR A 73 -2.74 -6.43 -12.03
N ALA A 74 -2.69 -7.63 -12.58
CA ALA A 74 -1.52 -8.50 -12.60
C ALA A 74 -0.77 -8.37 -13.93
N TYR A 75 0.54 -8.62 -13.86
CA TYR A 75 1.47 -8.57 -14.98
C TYR A 75 2.40 -9.78 -14.93
N ASP A 76 3.18 -10.00 -15.99
CA ASP A 76 4.33 -10.92 -15.99
C ASP A 76 5.44 -10.51 -14.98
N THR A 77 5.37 -9.29 -14.45
CA THR A 77 6.26 -8.75 -13.40
C THR A 77 5.60 -8.69 -12.02
N THR A 78 4.51 -9.41 -11.80
CA THR A 78 3.87 -9.57 -10.49
C THR A 78 3.87 -11.03 -10.04
N CYS A 79 3.94 -11.29 -8.74
CA CYS A 79 3.91 -12.64 -8.16
C CYS A 79 2.79 -12.80 -7.12
N LEU A 80 2.71 -13.98 -6.50
CA LEU A 80 1.70 -14.30 -5.49
C LEU A 80 1.85 -13.46 -4.22
N VAL A 81 3.06 -13.03 -3.85
CA VAL A 81 3.28 -12.10 -2.73
C VAL A 81 2.54 -10.78 -2.96
N GLU A 82 2.57 -10.24 -4.18
CA GLU A 82 1.86 -9.00 -4.50
C GLU A 82 0.34 -9.18 -4.54
N ASN A 83 -0.10 -10.42 -4.74
CA ASN A 83 -1.51 -10.78 -4.76
C ASN A 83 -2.05 -11.18 -3.39
N ASP A 84 -1.20 -11.17 -2.34
CA ASP A 84 -1.51 -11.67 -0.99
C ASP A 84 -1.89 -13.17 -0.97
N GLU A 85 -1.24 -13.95 -1.82
CA GLU A 85 -1.48 -15.41 -1.97
C GLU A 85 -0.23 -16.25 -1.63
N GLU A 86 0.87 -15.61 -1.22
CA GLU A 86 2.10 -16.25 -0.75
C GLU A 86 2.75 -15.39 0.35
N PRO A 87 3.36 -15.98 1.39
CA PRO A 87 4.12 -15.22 2.39
C PRO A 87 5.23 -14.37 1.76
N PRO A 88 5.51 -13.16 2.28
CA PRO A 88 6.61 -12.34 1.80
C PRO A 88 7.95 -13.07 1.91
N SER A 89 8.79 -12.91 0.90
CA SER A 89 10.15 -13.46 0.92
C SER A 89 11.02 -12.71 1.95
N PRO A 90 12.00 -13.39 2.58
CA PRO A 90 13.02 -12.71 3.37
C PRO A 90 13.79 -11.68 2.54
N LEU A 91 14.29 -10.64 3.22
CA LEU A 91 15.21 -9.64 2.67
C LEU A 91 16.61 -10.21 2.40
#